data_AF-A0A8B8BD83-F1
#
_entry.id   AF-A0A8B8BD83-F1
#
_cell.length_a   1.000
_cell.length_b   1.000
_cell.length_c   1.000
_cell.angle_alpha   90.00
_cell.angle_beta   90.00
_cell.angle_gamma   90.00
#
_symmetry.space_group_name_H-M   'P 1'
#
loop_
_entity.id
_entity.type
_entity.pdbx_description
1 polymer ?
#
loop_
_entity_poly.entity_id
_entity_poly.type
_entity_poly.pdbx_seq_one_letter_code
_entity_poly.pdbx_strand_id
1 'polypeptide(L)'
;MKEHKGHVFDDLEEIYADKFAAWQGEFSKIQKYFLPTTKGLKSDIEEDVTEIQNVMESIRISMKTEAESLKNLVDEVTSESIENTHIMEQSLLKMLKSQESTYDDYIKYLWKMSDEFQMYLSITNQTLLFTKTLKIQPIPETTKPVLPEFTASRFSKDDITKLLGKANVPNKTPEKRKIQPMEAESAHMKPTEKQLEQRKEKSDVKQTLSLSSSVTKVREYSVSDVDRTCHVSVDESSRLWVSDDRGNLVQIDLQGNLLQRYKPVVDTATTQSHRTET
;
A
#
# COMPACT_ATOMS: atom_id res chain seq x y z
N MET A 1 -58.34 -31.48 42.83
CA MET A 1 -58.46 -30.07 43.28
C MET A 1 -57.67 -29.78 44.57
N LYS A 2 -56.42 -30.24 44.72
CA LYS A 2 -55.59 -29.93 45.91
C LYS A 2 -54.46 -28.92 45.64
N GLU A 3 -54.16 -28.57 44.39
CA GLU A 3 -52.95 -27.82 44.02
C GLU A 3 -53.13 -26.30 43.83
N HIS A 4 -54.34 -25.76 43.98
CA HIS A 4 -54.60 -24.31 43.79
C HIS A 4 -55.21 -23.63 45.03
N LYS A 5 -55.16 -24.28 46.20
CA LYS A 5 -55.76 -23.72 47.42
C LYS A 5 -54.88 -22.57 47.93
N GLY A 6 -55.37 -21.34 47.77
CA GLY A 6 -54.64 -20.11 48.12
C GLY A 6 -54.11 -19.32 46.92
N HIS A 7 -54.30 -19.80 45.68
CA HIS A 7 -54.00 -19.02 44.48
C HIS A 7 -55.18 -18.12 44.13
N VAL A 8 -54.88 -16.86 43.79
CA VAL A 8 -55.84 -15.94 43.18
C VAL A 8 -56.02 -16.37 41.73
N PHE A 9 -57.27 -16.52 41.30
CA PHE A 9 -57.60 -16.80 39.90
C PHE A 9 -57.92 -15.47 39.22
N ASP A 10 -57.05 -15.07 38.31
CA ASP A 10 -57.24 -13.89 37.47
C ASP A 10 -58.14 -14.23 36.27
N ASP A 11 -58.84 -13.23 35.75
CA ASP A 11 -59.71 -13.39 34.58
C ASP A 11 -58.89 -13.65 33.31
N LEU A 12 -59.25 -14.71 32.59
CA LEU A 12 -58.51 -15.13 31.40
C LEU A 12 -58.62 -14.11 30.26
N GLU A 13 -59.77 -13.44 30.12
CA GLU A 13 -60.01 -12.41 29.11
C GLU A 13 -59.15 -11.17 29.41
N GLU A 14 -59.03 -10.79 30.69
CA GLU A 14 -58.17 -9.68 31.14
C GLU A 14 -56.68 -9.97 30.84
N ILE A 15 -56.17 -11.15 31.23
CA ILE A 15 -54.78 -11.56 30.90
C ILE A 15 -54.55 -11.58 29.39
N TYR A 16 -55.52 -12.06 28.62
CA TYR A 16 -55.39 -12.16 27.17
C TYR A 16 -55.37 -10.79 26.50
N ALA A 17 -56.27 -9.88 26.89
CA ALA A 17 -56.34 -8.52 26.38
C ALA A 17 -55.04 -7.75 26.66
N ASP A 18 -54.50 -7.86 27.88
CA ASP A 18 -53.23 -7.24 28.27
C ASP A 18 -52.05 -7.76 27.43
N LYS A 19 -51.96 -9.08 27.26
CA LYS A 19 -50.92 -9.69 26.41
C LYS A 19 -51.08 -9.28 24.96
N PHE A 20 -52.30 -9.27 24.44
CA PHE A 20 -52.57 -8.88 23.05
C PHE A 20 -52.17 -7.42 22.79
N ALA A 21 -52.53 -6.51 23.69
CA ALA A 21 -52.15 -5.09 23.60
C ALA A 21 -50.62 -4.91 23.64
N ALA A 22 -49.93 -5.63 24.54
CA ALA A 22 -48.47 -5.61 24.60
C ALA A 22 -47.83 -6.10 23.29
N TRP A 23 -48.32 -7.21 22.73
CA TRP A 23 -47.83 -7.75 21.46
C TRP A 23 -48.12 -6.84 20.27
N GLN A 24 -49.28 -6.17 20.25
CA GLN A 24 -49.62 -5.18 19.25
C GLN A 24 -48.67 -3.97 19.31
N GLY A 25 -48.28 -3.54 20.51
CA GLY A 25 -47.27 -2.51 20.71
C GLY A 25 -45.91 -2.90 20.15
N GLU A 26 -45.43 -4.12 20.45
CA GLU A 26 -44.17 -4.62 19.88
C GLU A 26 -44.22 -4.76 18.36
N PHE A 27 -45.34 -5.26 17.82
CA PHE A 27 -45.54 -5.34 16.38
C PHE A 27 -45.52 -3.95 15.72
N SER A 28 -46.11 -2.94 16.36
CA SER A 28 -46.06 -1.55 15.89
C SER A 28 -44.62 -1.04 15.81
N LYS A 29 -43.77 -1.30 16.82
CA LYS A 29 -42.34 -0.93 16.80
C LYS A 29 -41.61 -1.56 15.62
N ILE A 30 -41.88 -2.82 15.32
CA ILE A 30 -41.29 -3.51 14.15
C ILE A 30 -41.66 -2.79 12.85
N GLN A 31 -42.96 -2.50 12.66
CA GLN A 31 -43.46 -1.89 11.42
C GLN A 31 -43.03 -0.44 11.24
N LYS A 32 -43.08 0.36 12.32
CA LYS A 32 -42.84 1.81 12.25
C LYS A 32 -41.37 2.20 12.38
N TYR A 33 -40.56 1.42 13.08
CA TYR A 33 -39.16 1.77 13.36
C TYR A 33 -38.18 0.75 12.77
N PHE A 34 -38.20 -0.50 13.21
CA PHE A 34 -37.14 -1.45 12.84
C PHE A 34 -37.09 -1.74 11.34
N LEU A 35 -38.23 -1.98 10.69
CA LEU A 35 -38.29 -2.26 9.25
C LEU A 35 -37.81 -1.08 8.39
N PRO A 36 -38.36 0.15 8.53
CA PRO A 36 -37.90 1.28 7.72
C PRO A 36 -36.44 1.65 8.02
N THR A 37 -36.01 1.69 9.29
CA THR A 37 -34.61 1.99 9.63
C THR A 37 -33.65 0.97 9.03
N THR A 38 -33.96 -0.33 9.11
CA THR A 38 -33.10 -1.38 8.54
C THR A 38 -33.04 -1.30 7.02
N LYS A 39 -34.16 -0.98 6.36
CA LYS A 39 -34.19 -0.77 4.90
C LYS A 39 -33.35 0.45 4.48
N GLY A 40 -33.41 1.55 5.23
CA GLY A 40 -32.57 2.73 5.01
C GLY A 40 -31.08 2.38 5.12
N LEU A 41 -30.67 1.75 6.22
CA LEU A 41 -29.28 1.32 6.42
C LEU A 41 -28.78 0.36 5.33
N LYS A 42 -29.67 -0.48 4.77
CA LYS A 42 -29.33 -1.32 3.62
C LYS A 42 -29.06 -0.48 2.37
N SER A 43 -29.88 0.54 2.12
CA SER A 43 -29.67 1.48 1.00
C SER A 43 -28.36 2.24 1.14
N ASP A 44 -28.04 2.71 2.36
CA ASP A 44 -26.77 3.41 2.63
C ASP A 44 -25.57 2.51 2.27
N ILE A 45 -25.64 1.22 2.57
CA ILE A 45 -24.60 0.24 2.18
C ILE A 45 -24.47 0.13 0.65
N GLU A 46 -25.58 0.12 -0.07
CA GLU A 46 -25.58 0.05 -1.54
C GLU A 46 -24.95 1.31 -2.16
N GLU A 47 -25.18 2.48 -1.54
CA GLU A 47 -24.53 3.74 -1.92
C GLU A 47 -23.03 3.73 -1.61
N ASP A 48 -22.62 3.32 -0.41
CA ASP A 48 -21.21 3.17 0.00
C ASP A 48 -20.43 2.29 -1.01
N VAL A 49 -21.03 1.16 -1.43
CA VAL A 49 -20.44 0.26 -2.43
C VAL A 49 -20.20 0.99 -3.76
N THR A 50 -21.18 1.77 -4.20
CA THR A 50 -21.10 2.52 -5.46
C THR A 50 -20.04 3.62 -5.38
N GLU A 51 -19.96 4.34 -4.27
CA GLU A 51 -18.94 5.36 -4.03
C GLU A 51 -17.53 4.76 -4.07
N ILE A 52 -17.30 3.65 -3.34
CA ILE A 52 -16.00 2.97 -3.34
C ILE A 52 -15.62 2.50 -4.75
N GLN A 53 -16.56 1.95 -5.51
CA GLN A 53 -16.30 1.53 -6.89
C GLN A 53 -15.86 2.70 -7.77
N ASN A 54 -16.56 3.84 -7.69
CA ASN A 54 -16.24 5.04 -8.46
C ASN A 54 -14.89 5.64 -8.07
N VAL A 55 -14.58 5.72 -6.78
CA VAL A 55 -13.30 6.22 -6.28
C VAL A 55 -12.15 5.32 -6.73
N MET A 56 -12.31 4.00 -6.57
CA MET A 56 -11.27 3.04 -6.96
C MET A 56 -11.06 3.00 -8.47
N GLU A 57 -12.11 3.16 -9.28
CA GLU A 57 -11.98 3.29 -10.73
C GLU A 57 -11.26 4.57 -11.13
N SER A 58 -11.60 5.69 -10.50
CA SER A 58 -10.93 6.97 -10.74
C SER A 58 -9.43 6.90 -10.40
N ILE A 59 -9.07 6.22 -9.30
CA ILE A 59 -7.67 5.97 -8.94
C ILE A 59 -6.98 5.12 -10.01
N ARG A 60 -7.59 4.03 -10.48
CA ARG A 60 -7.03 3.18 -11.55
C ARG A 60 -6.79 3.97 -12.84
N ILE A 61 -7.75 4.80 -13.26
CA ILE A 61 -7.64 5.65 -14.45
C ILE A 61 -6.47 6.63 -14.28
N SER A 62 -6.41 7.33 -13.14
CA SER A 62 -5.32 8.28 -12.85
C SER A 62 -3.95 7.60 -12.89
N MET A 63 -3.79 6.43 -12.26
CA MET A 63 -2.53 5.66 -12.32
C MET A 63 -2.13 5.29 -13.74
N LYS A 64 -3.11 4.92 -14.59
CA LYS A 64 -2.86 4.58 -16.00
C LYS A 64 -2.43 5.81 -16.81
N THR A 65 -3.10 6.94 -16.63
CA THR A 65 -2.76 8.20 -17.30
C THR A 65 -1.38 8.69 -16.89
N GLU A 66 -1.03 8.63 -15.60
CA GLU A 66 0.30 9.02 -15.11
C GLU A 66 1.39 8.11 -15.69
N ALA A 67 1.14 6.80 -15.77
CA ALA A 67 2.07 5.86 -16.38
C ALA A 67 2.31 6.13 -17.87
N GLU A 68 1.27 6.54 -18.61
CA GLU A 68 1.37 6.91 -20.02
C GLU A 68 2.15 8.23 -20.20
N SER A 69 1.91 9.21 -19.33
CA SER A 69 2.69 10.46 -19.31
C SER A 69 4.16 10.21 -19.01
N LEU A 70 4.48 9.38 -18.00
CA LEU A 70 5.84 8.99 -17.66
C LEU A 70 6.55 8.31 -18.83
N LYS A 71 5.85 7.41 -19.54
CA LYS A 71 6.40 6.74 -20.73
C LYS A 71 6.77 7.76 -21.82
N ASN A 72 5.88 8.69 -22.14
CA ASN A 72 6.13 9.70 -23.15
C ASN A 72 7.34 10.58 -22.79
N LEU A 73 7.49 10.96 -21.52
CA LEU A 73 8.64 11.72 -21.05
C LEU A 73 9.95 10.93 -21.18
N VAL A 74 9.93 9.62 -20.88
CA VAL A 74 11.11 8.75 -21.06
C VAL A 74 11.48 8.68 -22.54
N ASP A 75 10.52 8.52 -23.44
CA ASP A 75 10.75 8.47 -24.88
C ASP A 75 11.32 9.82 -25.40
N GLU A 76 10.81 10.94 -24.91
CA GLU A 76 11.28 12.30 -25.23
C GLU A 76 12.73 12.52 -24.76
N VAL A 77 13.02 12.30 -23.48
CA VAL A 77 14.36 12.48 -22.90
C VAL A 77 15.38 11.55 -23.57
N THR A 78 14.97 10.32 -23.91
CA THR A 78 15.83 9.38 -24.63
C THR A 78 16.16 9.90 -26.02
N SER A 79 15.16 10.42 -26.74
CA SER A 79 15.34 11.00 -28.08
C SER A 79 16.26 12.22 -28.05
N GLU A 80 16.07 13.12 -27.09
CA GLU A 80 16.92 14.30 -26.90
C GLU A 80 18.37 13.90 -26.58
N SER A 81 18.57 12.92 -25.69
CA SER A 81 19.91 12.44 -25.34
C SER A 81 20.64 11.80 -26.53
N ILE A 82 19.93 11.07 -27.39
CA ILE A 82 20.49 10.48 -28.61
C ILE A 82 20.91 11.59 -29.58
N GLU A 83 20.04 12.57 -29.81
CA GLU A 83 20.33 13.69 -30.70
C GLU A 83 21.53 14.51 -30.21
N ASN A 84 21.59 14.82 -28.92
CA ASN A 84 22.73 15.50 -28.31
C ASN A 84 24.05 14.73 -28.49
N THR A 85 24.00 13.40 -28.42
CA THR A 85 25.17 12.54 -28.67
C THR A 85 25.61 12.64 -30.14
N HIS A 86 24.66 12.66 -31.08
CA HIS A 86 24.97 12.83 -32.50
C HIS A 86 25.57 14.22 -32.80
N ILE A 87 25.03 15.29 -32.21
CA ILE A 87 25.57 16.65 -32.34
C ILE A 87 27.01 16.71 -31.82
N MET A 88 27.27 16.09 -30.66
CA MET A 88 28.62 16.01 -30.08
C MET A 88 29.59 15.27 -31.00
N GLU A 89 29.18 14.12 -31.54
CA GLU A 89 29.95 13.36 -32.52
C GLU A 89 30.29 14.22 -33.74
N GLN A 90 29.30 14.89 -34.35
CA GLN A 90 29.50 15.74 -35.51
C GLN A 90 30.46 16.90 -35.23
N SER A 91 30.39 17.51 -34.06
CA SER A 91 31.31 18.58 -33.63
C SER A 91 32.76 18.09 -33.58
N LEU A 92 33.00 16.93 -32.95
CA LEU A 92 34.34 16.34 -32.83
C LEU A 92 34.90 15.92 -34.20
N LEU A 93 34.07 15.31 -35.05
CA LEU A 93 34.47 14.94 -36.41
C LEU A 93 34.79 16.17 -37.26
N LYS A 94 34.01 17.24 -37.15
CA LYS A 94 34.26 18.50 -37.85
C LYS A 94 35.58 19.13 -37.43
N MET A 95 35.88 19.13 -36.13
CA MET A 95 37.16 19.60 -35.59
C MET A 95 38.33 18.79 -36.15
N LEU A 96 38.22 17.46 -36.17
CA LEU A 96 39.28 16.59 -36.71
C LEU A 96 39.49 16.81 -38.21
N LYS A 97 38.41 16.93 -39.00
CA LYS A 97 38.50 17.26 -40.42
C LYS A 97 39.17 18.60 -40.70
N SER A 98 38.95 19.62 -39.87
CA SER A 98 39.64 20.90 -40.05
C SER A 98 41.12 20.82 -39.70
N GLN A 99 41.49 20.01 -38.70
CA GLN A 99 42.89 19.74 -38.38
C GLN A 99 43.59 18.93 -39.48
N GLU A 100 42.91 17.93 -40.06
CA GLU A 100 43.38 17.15 -41.22
C GLU A 100 43.66 18.08 -42.41
N SER A 101 42.72 18.94 -42.77
CA SER A 101 42.89 19.93 -43.85
C SER A 101 44.05 20.90 -43.58
N THR A 102 44.29 21.26 -42.32
CA THR A 102 45.43 22.11 -41.95
C THR A 102 46.76 21.41 -42.26
N TYR A 103 46.84 20.11 -42.03
CA TYR A 103 48.02 19.32 -42.37
C TYR A 103 48.15 19.05 -43.87
N ASP A 104 47.04 18.85 -44.59
CA ASP A 104 47.07 18.74 -46.06
C ASP A 104 47.66 20.00 -46.72
N ASP A 105 47.21 21.18 -46.26
CA ASP A 105 47.74 22.46 -46.74
C ASP A 105 49.23 22.63 -46.38
N TYR A 106 49.63 22.21 -45.19
CA TYR A 106 51.03 22.25 -44.77
C TYR A 106 51.91 21.28 -45.58
N ILE A 107 51.43 20.07 -45.88
CA ILE A 107 52.11 19.10 -46.75
C ILE A 107 52.29 19.70 -48.14
N LYS A 108 51.25 20.33 -48.70
CA LYS A 108 51.32 21.01 -49.99
C LYS A 108 52.34 22.16 -49.99
N TYR A 109 52.40 22.94 -48.91
CA TYR A 109 53.42 23.97 -48.70
C TYR A 109 54.83 23.36 -48.67
N LEU A 110 55.03 22.27 -47.93
CA LEU A 110 56.32 21.60 -47.83
C LEU A 110 56.81 21.04 -49.18
N TRP A 111 55.91 20.44 -49.97
CA TRP A 111 56.26 19.99 -51.33
C TRP A 111 56.76 21.14 -52.20
N LYS A 112 56.03 22.26 -52.24
CA LYS A 112 56.45 23.45 -52.98
C LYS A 112 57.80 23.98 -52.49
N MET A 113 57.99 24.03 -51.18
CA MET A 113 59.23 24.49 -50.57
C MET A 113 60.41 23.57 -50.93
N SER A 114 60.16 22.25 -50.98
CA SER A 114 61.15 21.25 -51.40
C SER A 114 61.59 21.46 -52.85
N ASP A 115 60.65 21.70 -53.76
CA ASP A 115 60.95 22.00 -55.16
C ASP A 115 61.79 23.28 -55.28
N GLU A 116 61.45 24.32 -54.51
CA GLU A 116 62.23 25.56 -54.45
C GLU A 116 63.66 25.31 -53.94
N PHE A 117 63.82 24.57 -52.85
CA PHE A 117 65.15 24.19 -52.33
C PHE A 117 65.96 23.41 -53.38
N GLN A 118 65.35 22.44 -54.06
CA GLN A 118 66.01 21.64 -55.09
C GLN A 118 66.48 22.51 -56.27
N MET A 119 65.70 23.52 -56.66
CA MET A 119 66.09 24.48 -57.68
C MET A 119 67.32 25.30 -57.27
N TYR A 120 67.39 25.79 -56.03
CA TYR A 120 68.56 26.55 -55.56
C TYR A 120 69.80 25.67 -55.36
N LEU A 121 69.63 24.42 -54.95
CA LEU A 121 70.74 23.46 -54.76
C LEU A 121 71.30 22.90 -56.09
N SER A 122 70.62 23.13 -57.22
CA SER A 122 71.10 22.74 -58.54
C SER A 122 72.35 23.52 -58.94
N ILE A 123 73.34 22.83 -59.53
CA ILE A 123 74.68 23.38 -59.87
C ILE A 123 74.61 24.67 -60.72
N THR A 124 73.58 24.80 -61.55
CA THR A 124 73.35 25.97 -62.41
C THR A 124 73.02 27.26 -61.65
N ASN A 125 72.63 27.20 -60.36
CA ASN A 125 72.17 28.34 -59.56
C ASN A 125 73.08 28.66 -58.35
N GLN A 126 74.34 28.21 -58.35
CA GLN A 126 75.26 28.32 -57.21
C GLN A 126 75.41 29.74 -56.61
N THR A 127 75.26 30.80 -57.41
CA THR A 127 75.33 32.19 -56.93
C THR A 127 74.11 32.60 -56.11
N LEU A 128 72.93 32.00 -56.30
CA LEU A 128 71.72 32.31 -55.53
C LEU A 128 71.75 31.71 -54.10
N LEU A 129 72.55 30.67 -53.85
CA LEU A 129 72.68 30.06 -52.52
C LEU A 129 73.22 31.04 -51.47
N PHE A 130 74.01 32.04 -51.89
CA PHE A 130 74.62 33.02 -51.01
C PHE A 130 73.75 34.26 -50.74
N THR A 131 72.66 34.44 -51.49
CA THR A 131 71.83 35.67 -51.41
C THR A 131 70.47 35.45 -50.76
N LYS A 132 69.93 34.23 -50.79
CA LYS A 132 68.56 33.93 -50.31
C LYS A 132 68.57 32.96 -49.14
N THR A 133 68.03 33.41 -48.01
CA THR A 133 67.80 32.56 -46.83
C THR A 133 66.36 32.07 -46.82
N LEU A 134 66.15 30.80 -47.12
CA LEU A 134 64.85 30.17 -47.01
C LEU A 134 64.62 29.64 -45.59
N LYS A 135 63.43 29.89 -45.03
CA LYS A 135 63.02 29.39 -43.71
C LYS A 135 61.74 28.60 -43.86
N ILE A 136 61.71 27.40 -43.29
CA ILE A 136 60.53 26.56 -43.24
C ILE A 136 59.66 27.04 -42.08
N GLN A 137 58.35 27.20 -42.33
CA GLN A 137 57.40 27.51 -41.26
C GLN A 137 57.28 26.32 -40.29
N PRO A 138 57.10 26.58 -38.97
CA PRO A 138 56.90 25.50 -38.00
C PRO A 138 55.66 24.66 -38.34
N ILE A 139 55.67 23.41 -37.90
CA ILE A 139 54.52 22.51 -38.07
C ILE A 139 53.32 23.09 -37.31
N PRO A 140 52.13 23.18 -37.92
CA PRO A 140 50.93 23.63 -37.22
C PRO A 140 50.62 22.76 -36.01
N GLU A 141 50.37 23.40 -34.87
CA GLU A 141 49.96 22.72 -33.65
C GLU A 141 48.46 22.40 -33.71
N THR A 142 48.11 21.15 -33.40
CA THR A 142 46.72 20.68 -33.31
C THR A 142 46.49 19.97 -31.99
N THR A 143 45.22 19.77 -31.64
CA THR A 143 44.82 19.20 -30.34
C THR A 143 44.06 17.90 -30.52
N LYS A 144 44.42 16.90 -29.72
CA LYS A 144 43.68 15.64 -29.67
C LYS A 144 42.38 15.84 -28.86
N PRO A 145 41.20 15.48 -29.40
CA PRO A 145 39.96 15.55 -28.63
C PRO A 145 39.98 14.60 -27.43
N VAL A 146 39.31 15.04 -26.36
CA VAL A 146 38.94 14.17 -25.24
C VAL A 146 37.77 13.29 -25.68
N LEU A 147 37.82 12.00 -25.33
CA LEU A 147 36.76 11.06 -25.68
C LEU A 147 35.53 11.26 -24.77
N PRO A 148 34.30 11.24 -25.32
CA PRO A 148 33.09 11.25 -24.51
C PRO A 148 32.99 10.00 -23.62
N GLU A 149 32.47 10.17 -22.40
CA GLU A 149 32.21 9.10 -21.45
C GLU A 149 30.71 9.01 -21.15
N PHE A 150 30.17 7.79 -21.08
CA PHE A 150 28.77 7.55 -20.72
C PHE A 150 28.67 6.82 -19.39
N THR A 151 27.96 7.42 -18.45
CA THR A 151 27.68 6.82 -17.14
C THR A 151 26.21 6.42 -17.06
N ALA A 152 25.92 5.12 -17.10
CA ALA A 152 24.57 4.61 -16.94
C ALA A 152 24.07 4.77 -15.50
N SER A 153 22.88 5.34 -15.33
CA SER A 153 22.19 5.33 -14.02
C SER A 153 21.38 4.04 -13.84
N ARG A 154 21.15 3.65 -12.58
CA ARG A 154 20.27 2.53 -12.21
C ARG A 154 18.98 3.08 -11.60
N PHE A 155 17.84 2.59 -12.05
CA PHE A 155 16.53 2.87 -11.46
C PHE A 155 15.91 1.60 -10.89
N SER A 156 15.08 1.74 -9.86
CA SER A 156 14.43 0.65 -9.17
C SER A 156 12.91 0.70 -9.34
N LYS A 157 12.24 -0.41 -9.00
CA LYS A 157 10.77 -0.45 -8.94
C LYS A 157 10.21 0.53 -7.90
N ASP A 158 10.94 0.78 -6.82
CA ASP A 158 10.49 1.72 -5.78
C ASP A 158 10.47 3.15 -6.31
N ASP A 159 11.44 3.53 -7.15
CA ASP A 159 11.47 4.85 -7.78
C ASP A 159 10.25 5.06 -8.69
N ILE A 160 9.93 4.05 -9.51
CA ILE A 160 8.73 4.10 -10.36
C ILE A 160 7.46 4.15 -9.52
N THR A 161 7.41 3.40 -8.41
CA THR A 161 6.22 3.39 -7.54
C THR A 161 6.04 4.73 -6.81
N LYS A 162 7.13 5.46 -6.51
CA LYS A 162 7.05 6.82 -5.97
C LYS A 162 6.51 7.82 -7.00
N LEU A 163 6.89 7.67 -8.27
CA LEU A 163 6.40 8.52 -9.35
C LEU A 163 4.92 8.30 -9.65
N LEU A 164 4.49 7.03 -9.73
CA LEU A 164 3.11 6.68 -10.07
C LEU A 164 2.12 6.80 -8.90
N GLY A 165 2.63 6.94 -7.67
CA GLY A 165 1.82 6.98 -6.46
C GLY A 165 1.34 5.61 -5.97
N LYS A 166 0.73 5.61 -4.78
CA LYS A 166 0.20 4.42 -4.10
C LYS A 166 -1.21 4.68 -3.59
N ALA A 167 -2.13 3.79 -3.92
CA ALA A 167 -3.46 3.76 -3.30
C ALA A 167 -3.34 3.16 -1.89
N ASN A 168 -3.83 3.87 -0.89
CA ASN A 168 -3.83 3.40 0.50
C ASN A 168 -5.19 3.73 1.14
N VAL A 169 -5.64 2.87 2.03
CA VAL A 169 -6.78 3.17 2.90
C VAL A 169 -6.27 3.94 4.11
N PRO A 170 -6.78 5.15 4.41
CA PRO A 170 -6.37 5.89 5.60
C PRO A 170 -6.63 5.07 6.87
N ASN A 171 -5.68 5.11 7.82
CA ASN A 171 -5.83 4.48 9.14
C ASN A 171 -6.75 5.32 10.04
N LYS A 172 -8.01 5.49 9.65
CA LYS A 172 -9.05 6.12 10.45
C LYS A 172 -9.95 5.03 11.03
N THR A 173 -10.41 5.23 12.26
CA THR A 173 -11.40 4.33 12.87
C THR A 173 -12.70 4.38 12.06
N PRO A 174 -13.26 3.23 11.62
CA PRO A 174 -14.51 3.20 10.90
C PRO A 174 -15.65 3.83 11.73
N GLU A 175 -16.44 4.69 11.11
CA GLU A 175 -17.60 5.29 11.76
C GLU A 175 -18.74 4.28 11.85
N LYS A 176 -19.41 4.24 13.01
CA LYS A 176 -20.64 3.46 13.13
C LYS A 176 -21.76 4.19 12.40
N ARG A 177 -22.60 3.43 11.69
CA ARG A 177 -23.79 3.99 11.04
C ARG A 177 -24.70 4.66 12.07
N LYS A 178 -25.23 5.82 11.70
CA LYS A 178 -26.14 6.58 12.56
C LYS A 178 -27.50 5.90 12.56
N ILE A 179 -27.90 5.39 13.72
CA ILE A 179 -29.24 4.83 13.92
C ILE A 179 -30.02 5.88 14.71
N GLN A 180 -31.07 6.46 14.10
CA GLN A 180 -31.95 7.38 14.83
C GLN A 180 -32.60 6.63 15.99
N PRO A 181 -32.65 7.20 17.20
CA PRO A 181 -33.29 6.55 18.34
C PRO A 181 -34.79 6.37 18.08
N MET A 182 -35.35 5.25 18.54
CA MET A 182 -36.79 5.02 18.47
C MET A 182 -37.51 6.05 19.33
N GLU A 183 -38.50 6.74 18.77
CA GLU A 183 -39.36 7.62 19.56
C GLU A 183 -40.07 6.79 20.64
N ALA A 184 -40.02 7.26 21.88
CA ALA A 184 -40.83 6.66 22.92
C ALA A 184 -42.30 6.96 22.58
N GLU A 185 -43.04 5.96 22.10
CA GLU A 185 -44.50 5.96 22.16
C GLU A 185 -44.89 5.88 23.65
N SER A 186 -44.68 6.99 24.39
CA SER A 186 -45.25 7.20 25.70
C SER A 186 -46.70 7.62 25.52
N ALA A 187 -47.57 7.02 26.35
CA ALA A 187 -48.92 7.48 26.63
C ALA A 187 -50.01 7.19 25.59
N HIS A 188 -50.33 5.91 25.38
CA HIS A 188 -51.74 5.54 25.16
C HIS A 188 -52.08 4.11 25.62
N MET A 189 -51.73 3.77 26.85
CA MET A 189 -52.57 2.87 27.66
C MET A 189 -52.54 3.36 29.10
N LYS A 190 -53.61 4.04 29.53
CA LYS A 190 -53.88 4.26 30.95
C LYS A 190 -54.08 2.87 31.58
N PRO A 191 -53.28 2.43 32.56
CA PRO A 191 -53.73 1.34 33.41
C PRO A 191 -54.84 1.89 34.30
N THR A 192 -55.99 1.25 34.31
CA THR A 192 -57.09 1.58 35.23
C THR A 192 -56.55 1.48 36.66
N GLU A 193 -56.69 2.57 37.41
CA GLU A 193 -56.08 2.89 38.71
C GLU A 193 -56.31 1.83 39.82
N LYS A 194 -57.19 0.85 39.60
CA LYS A 194 -57.57 -0.18 40.58
C LYS A 194 -56.59 -1.35 40.75
N GLN A 195 -55.61 -1.56 39.86
CA GLN A 195 -54.63 -2.65 40.02
C GLN A 195 -53.26 -2.20 40.59
N LEU A 196 -53.00 -0.89 40.69
CA LEU A 196 -51.68 -0.37 41.07
C LEU A 196 -51.38 -0.49 42.57
N GLU A 197 -52.40 -0.49 43.44
CA GLU A 197 -52.19 -0.56 44.90
C GLU A 197 -51.77 -1.95 45.38
N GLN A 198 -52.13 -3.05 44.69
CA GLN A 198 -51.75 -4.40 45.11
C GLN A 198 -50.34 -4.84 44.67
N ARG A 199 -49.73 -4.20 43.66
CA ARG A 199 -48.39 -4.59 43.17
C ARG A 199 -47.23 -3.88 43.86
N LYS A 200 -47.47 -2.80 44.61
CA LYS A 200 -46.41 -2.05 45.30
C LYS A 200 -45.72 -2.81 46.44
N GLU A 201 -46.32 -3.89 46.96
CA GLU A 201 -45.77 -4.62 48.11
C GLU A 201 -44.80 -5.78 47.74
N LYS A 202 -44.59 -6.11 46.45
CA LYS A 202 -43.88 -7.36 46.08
C LYS A 202 -42.74 -7.27 45.06
N SER A 203 -42.32 -6.10 44.59
CA SER A 203 -41.18 -6.05 43.65
C SER A 203 -40.11 -5.03 44.08
N ASP A 204 -39.47 -5.31 45.21
CA ASP A 204 -38.17 -4.76 45.53
C ASP A 204 -37.09 -5.80 45.18
N VAL A 205 -36.93 -6.08 43.89
CA VAL A 205 -35.75 -6.78 43.37
C VAL A 205 -35.32 -6.07 42.10
N LYS A 206 -34.21 -5.34 42.21
CA LYS A 206 -33.42 -4.81 41.10
C LYS A 206 -33.34 -5.83 39.97
N GLN A 207 -34.01 -5.55 38.86
CA GLN A 207 -33.83 -6.30 37.63
C GLN A 207 -32.45 -5.94 37.08
N THR A 208 -31.47 -6.80 37.41
CA THR A 208 -30.13 -6.74 36.84
C THR A 208 -30.24 -7.21 35.39
N LEU A 209 -29.81 -6.39 34.46
CA LEU A 209 -29.77 -6.70 33.03
C LEU A 209 -28.90 -7.95 32.80
N SER A 210 -29.52 -9.08 32.46
CA SER A 210 -28.79 -10.26 31.99
C SER A 210 -28.31 -10.04 30.56
N LEU A 211 -27.06 -9.61 30.42
CA LEU A 211 -26.27 -9.79 29.21
C LEU A 211 -25.75 -11.22 29.18
N SER A 212 -26.48 -12.13 28.54
CA SER A 212 -25.89 -13.41 28.14
C SER A 212 -26.64 -13.97 26.94
N SER A 213 -25.94 -14.05 25.79
CA SER A 213 -26.30 -15.02 24.76
C SER A 213 -26.25 -16.41 25.41
N SER A 214 -27.29 -17.21 25.21
CA SER A 214 -27.34 -18.57 25.76
C SER A 214 -26.26 -19.41 25.07
N VAL A 215 -25.10 -19.54 25.69
CA VAL A 215 -24.05 -20.49 25.30
C VAL A 215 -24.63 -21.89 25.52
N THR A 216 -24.90 -22.61 24.44
CA THR A 216 -25.48 -23.95 24.48
C THR A 216 -24.44 -25.05 24.67
N LYS A 217 -23.14 -24.73 24.53
CA LYS A 217 -22.04 -25.70 24.64
C LYS A 217 -20.71 -25.02 24.98
N VAL A 218 -20.08 -25.46 26.06
CA VAL A 218 -18.71 -25.09 26.44
C VAL A 218 -17.83 -26.32 26.25
N ARG A 219 -16.66 -26.13 25.64
CA ARG A 219 -15.67 -27.19 25.44
C ARG A 219 -14.29 -26.65 25.81
N GLU A 220 -13.61 -27.38 26.68
CA GLU A 220 -12.23 -27.11 27.08
C GLU A 220 -11.27 -27.92 26.20
N TYR A 221 -10.15 -27.32 25.81
CA TYR A 221 -9.11 -27.96 25.03
C TYR A 221 -7.79 -27.84 25.78
N SER A 222 -7.15 -28.97 26.06
CA SER A 222 -5.79 -29.00 26.62
C SER A 222 -4.78 -29.12 25.49
N VAL A 223 -3.94 -28.09 25.32
CA VAL A 223 -2.93 -28.05 24.26
C VAL A 223 -1.56 -28.31 24.86
N SER A 224 -0.90 -29.36 24.37
CA SER A 224 0.47 -29.68 24.78
C SER A 224 1.44 -28.71 24.09
N ASP A 225 2.52 -28.33 24.77
CA ASP A 225 3.59 -27.45 24.25
C ASP A 225 3.26 -25.96 24.03
N VAL A 226 2.22 -25.43 24.67
CA VAL A 226 1.94 -23.98 24.74
C VAL A 226 2.05 -23.57 26.20
N ASP A 227 3.08 -22.80 26.54
CA ASP A 227 3.26 -22.28 27.90
C ASP A 227 2.59 -20.90 27.96
N ARG A 228 1.46 -20.78 28.66
CA ARG A 228 0.62 -19.57 28.75
C ARG A 228 0.04 -19.10 27.41
N THR A 229 -1.19 -19.51 27.15
CA THR A 229 -1.96 -19.07 25.98
C THR A 229 -2.18 -17.57 25.96
N CYS A 230 -1.73 -16.92 24.89
CA CYS A 230 -1.90 -15.49 24.65
C CYS A 230 -3.09 -15.19 23.74
N HIS A 231 -3.24 -15.98 22.66
CA HIS A 231 -4.34 -15.80 21.70
C HIS A 231 -4.91 -17.14 21.25
N VAL A 232 -6.22 -17.15 21.04
CA VAL A 232 -6.98 -18.26 20.44
C VAL A 232 -7.83 -17.70 19.30
N SER A 233 -7.74 -18.31 18.12
CA SER A 233 -8.59 -17.99 16.98
C SER A 233 -9.10 -19.26 16.32
N VAL A 234 -10.25 -19.17 15.64
CA VAL A 234 -10.86 -20.26 14.89
C VAL A 234 -10.82 -19.92 13.41
N ASP A 235 -10.34 -20.82 12.57
CA ASP A 235 -10.35 -20.66 11.12
C ASP A 235 -11.66 -21.15 10.47
N GLU A 236 -11.83 -20.88 9.17
CA GLU A 236 -13.02 -21.26 8.40
C GLU A 236 -13.26 -22.79 8.36
N SER A 237 -12.22 -23.58 8.63
CA SER A 237 -12.31 -25.05 8.71
C SER A 237 -12.64 -25.55 10.13
N SER A 238 -13.06 -24.65 11.03
CA SER A 238 -13.34 -24.94 12.43
C SER A 238 -12.13 -25.52 13.19
N ARG A 239 -10.91 -25.15 12.79
CA ARG A 239 -9.68 -25.52 13.52
C ARG A 239 -9.26 -24.37 14.43
N LEU A 240 -8.66 -24.73 15.56
CA LEU A 240 -8.23 -23.79 16.57
C LEU A 240 -6.74 -23.50 16.40
N TRP A 241 -6.40 -22.22 16.37
CA TRP A 241 -5.03 -21.71 16.41
C TRP A 241 -4.77 -21.14 17.79
N VAL A 242 -3.68 -21.58 18.41
CA VAL A 242 -3.28 -21.19 19.76
C VAL A 242 -1.85 -20.70 19.73
N SER A 243 -1.59 -19.52 20.30
CA SER A 243 -0.25 -18.97 20.45
C SER A 243 0.14 -18.77 21.91
N ASP A 244 1.44 -18.85 22.19
CA ASP A 244 2.02 -18.48 23.49
C ASP A 244 2.84 -17.17 23.44
N ASP A 245 3.32 -16.76 24.61
CA ASP A 245 4.18 -15.59 24.81
C ASP A 245 5.60 -15.74 24.23
N ARG A 246 6.00 -16.97 23.87
CA ARG A 246 7.28 -17.29 23.22
C ARG A 246 7.19 -17.29 21.69
N GLY A 247 6.02 -16.97 21.13
CA GLY A 247 5.78 -16.93 19.70
C GLY A 247 5.61 -18.31 19.05
N ASN A 248 5.41 -19.37 19.83
CA ASN A 248 4.99 -20.65 19.28
C ASN A 248 3.54 -20.52 18.81
N LEU A 249 3.26 -21.07 17.64
CA LEU A 249 1.91 -21.12 17.06
C LEU A 249 1.57 -22.57 16.75
N VAL A 250 0.48 -23.06 17.32
CA VAL A 250 0.00 -24.44 17.12
C VAL A 250 -1.42 -24.44 16.59
N GLN A 251 -1.71 -25.40 15.71
CA GLN A 251 -3.05 -25.65 15.19
C GLN A 251 -3.57 -26.98 15.75
N ILE A 252 -4.79 -27.00 16.29
CA ILE A 252 -5.46 -28.20 16.81
C ILE A 252 -6.82 -28.42 16.13
N ASP A 253 -7.26 -29.68 16.06
CA ASP A 253 -8.60 -30.05 15.60
C ASP A 253 -9.67 -29.92 16.72
N LEU A 254 -10.94 -30.16 16.36
CA LEU A 254 -12.09 -30.12 17.29
C LEU A 254 -12.09 -31.25 18.33
N GLN A 255 -11.17 -32.20 18.21
CA GLN A 255 -10.92 -33.29 19.15
C GLN A 255 -9.75 -32.97 20.08
N GLY A 256 -9.02 -31.86 19.86
CA GLY A 256 -7.87 -31.44 20.65
C GLY A 256 -6.54 -32.03 20.17
N ASN A 257 -6.50 -32.67 18.99
CA ASN A 257 -5.27 -33.23 18.44
C ASN A 257 -4.44 -32.14 17.77
N LEU A 258 -3.13 -32.17 18.00
CA LEU A 258 -2.18 -31.27 17.33
C LEU A 258 -2.06 -31.61 15.84
N LEU A 259 -2.36 -30.64 14.99
CA LEU A 259 -2.24 -30.76 13.53
C LEU A 259 -0.88 -30.26 13.05
N GLN A 260 -0.49 -29.04 13.44
CA GLN A 260 0.73 -28.37 12.96
C GLN A 260 1.30 -27.44 14.03
N ARG A 261 2.62 -27.19 13.96
CA ARG A 261 3.32 -26.25 14.85
C ARG A 261 4.33 -25.39 14.10
N TYR A 262 4.50 -24.17 14.57
CA TYR A 262 5.52 -23.22 14.16
C TYR A 262 6.24 -22.72 15.41
N LYS A 263 7.58 -22.70 15.37
CA LYS A 263 8.43 -22.12 16.41
C LYS A 263 9.34 -21.06 15.79
N PRO A 264 9.62 -19.94 16.48
CA PRO A 264 10.65 -19.01 16.04
C PRO A 264 12.03 -19.69 16.13
N VAL A 265 12.85 -19.50 15.09
CA VAL A 265 14.25 -19.93 15.07
C VAL A 265 15.03 -18.99 15.99
N VAL A 266 15.56 -19.52 17.09
CA VAL A 266 16.47 -18.77 17.97
C VAL A 266 17.87 -18.87 17.36
N ASP A 267 18.31 -17.80 16.70
CA ASP A 267 19.72 -17.62 16.36
C ASP A 267 20.51 -17.42 17.65
N THR A 268 21.17 -18.47 18.14
CA THR A 268 22.16 -18.35 19.20
C THR A 268 23.41 -17.67 18.63
N ALA A 269 23.46 -16.34 18.76
CA ALA A 269 24.67 -15.56 18.54
C ALA A 269 25.76 -16.06 19.50
N THR A 270 26.71 -16.83 18.96
CA THR A 270 27.89 -17.28 19.70
C THR A 270 28.79 -16.08 19.93
N THR A 271 28.82 -15.57 21.16
CA THR A 271 29.79 -14.55 21.58
C THR A 271 31.12 -15.26 21.84
N GLN A 272 32.03 -15.26 20.86
CA GLN A 272 33.39 -15.75 21.06
C GLN A 272 34.29 -14.58 21.46
N SER A 273 34.58 -14.51 22.76
CA SER A 273 35.52 -13.61 23.40
C SER A 273 36.94 -13.86 22.91
N HIS A 274 37.55 -12.92 22.20
CA HIS A 274 39.00 -12.89 21.99
C HIS A 274 39.69 -12.46 23.28
N ARG A 275 40.33 -13.41 23.95
CA ARG A 275 41.27 -13.20 25.05
C ARG A 275 42.65 -12.96 24.42
N THR A 276 43.19 -11.75 24.56
CA THR A 276 44.60 -11.46 24.29
C THR A 276 45.43 -11.85 25.50
N GLU A 277 46.34 -12.80 25.32
CA GLU A 277 47.43 -13.08 26.25
C GLU A 277 48.63 -12.20 25.91
N THR A 278 49.07 -11.44 26.91
CA THR A 278 50.47 -11.06 27.17
C THR A 278 50.75 -11.40 28.61
#